data_AF-A0A9P3M1Z1-F1
#
_entry.id   AF-A0A9P3M1Z1-F1
#
_cell.length_a   1.000
_cell.length_b   1.000
_cell.length_c   1.000
_cell.angle_alpha   90.00
_cell.angle_beta   90.00
_cell.angle_gamma   90.00
#
_symmetry.space_group_name_H-M   'P 1'
#
loop_
_entity.id
_entity.type
_entity.pdbx_description
1 polymer ?
#
loop_
_entity_poly.entity_id
_entity_poly.type
_entity_poly.pdbx_seq_one_letter_code
_entity_poly.pdbx_strand_id
1 'polypeptide(L)'
;MAKKAKTTKKISKEALTHIAAVQAKHNKTLQLPSVTLIATAAMMAAREECEAKVDAIVAECLENNCKFRDSKFDLLNDRRNCLYSSLISETVYNDIAGTKRLPDLFRNPVFFLNGASPDDIKQGSVGDCWFVASLAVISNIPGLLEQLCVKKNEEVGVYGFIFFKDGDWVSTVVDDQLFYKIDAQSFRRSLYFSSCNEERETWLPLMEKAYAKIHGDYETLTGGYTAEGIEDLTGGIASMMFSSDILDKDRFWKEEMTQVNKSTLMGCSINFQETEAEKHGIQSGHAYSVLNTAEWEGERLVHVRNPWGEIEWNGDWSDQSEKWTPEAIKALKQEDKNDGQFWMPYREWLRIFTTIDRCRVFDSSWSVASSWIPFNVEPRSSGLFHFKLTQATETVVVLSQPDTRYYGAFNADFLYTLSFHIYEDKTKKLIKRAKITVPYSKRSVNCELKLQAGSYTVVPHVQREPTDILPDNDSGEDEDNAISPSTRPSDVQVVVEAVKMDKSSFMFQQRKASLIRSMSMARVTGRKLLGVDDEDYETAELPKELDEENWQIMLGLRVYSHDPAVSLVGKAGEHPALKTVTPATTEPEEVTATLVDKRELVAEPEEESKKEADKEE
;
A
#
# COMPACT_ATOMS: atom_id res chain seq x y z
N MET A 1 38.33 0.70 27.63
CA MET A 1 37.30 0.61 28.69
C MET A 1 36.59 1.96 28.74
N ALA A 2 35.27 2.15 28.67
CA ALA A 2 34.12 1.27 28.80
C ALA A 2 32.94 1.82 27.96
N LYS A 3 32.09 0.89 27.51
CA LYS A 3 30.87 1.06 26.70
C LYS A 3 29.82 1.94 27.42
N LYS A 4 29.16 2.86 26.70
CA LYS A 4 27.83 3.41 27.10
C LYS A 4 26.75 2.68 26.30
N ALA A 5 26.02 1.81 26.99
CA ALA A 5 24.85 1.12 26.49
C ALA A 5 23.68 2.11 26.29
N LYS A 6 22.99 2.05 25.15
CA LYS A 6 21.69 2.69 24.93
C LYS A 6 20.63 1.91 25.70
N THR A 7 20.13 2.48 26.79
CA THR A 7 19.03 1.91 27.59
C THR A 7 17.70 2.21 26.90
N THR A 8 17.04 1.17 26.39
CA THR A 8 15.65 1.22 25.92
C THR A 8 14.76 1.61 27.12
N LYS A 9 14.20 2.82 27.12
CA LYS A 9 13.29 3.27 28.18
C LYS A 9 11.98 2.48 28.05
N LYS A 10 11.78 1.53 28.97
CA LYS A 10 10.49 0.87 29.20
C LYS A 10 9.52 1.91 29.73
N ILE A 11 8.43 2.16 29.01
CA ILE A 11 7.36 3.09 29.42
C ILE A 11 6.76 2.57 30.74
N SER A 12 6.59 3.45 31.73
CA SER A 12 6.09 3.07 33.06
C SER A 12 4.61 2.68 32.99
N LYS A 13 4.18 1.80 33.89
CA LYS A 13 2.76 1.39 34.02
C LYS A 13 1.83 2.59 34.25
N GLU A 14 2.34 3.62 34.91
CA GLU A 14 1.66 4.89 35.17
C GLU A 14 1.38 5.66 33.86
N ALA A 15 2.34 5.70 32.95
CA ALA A 15 2.16 6.31 31.63
C ALA A 15 1.11 5.55 30.79
N LEU A 16 1.07 4.21 30.83
CA LEU A 16 0.03 3.42 30.16
C LEU A 16 -1.38 3.69 30.71
N THR A 17 -1.52 3.81 32.03
CA THR A 17 -2.79 4.23 32.66
C THR A 17 -3.17 5.66 32.36
N HIS A 18 -2.20 6.57 32.25
CA HIS A 18 -2.44 7.95 31.84
C HIS A 18 -2.87 8.02 30.37
N ILE A 19 -2.29 7.18 29.50
CA ILE A 19 -2.71 7.01 28.09
C ILE A 19 -4.16 6.54 28.02
N ALA A 20 -4.53 5.49 28.77
CA ALA A 20 -5.91 5.00 28.80
C ALA A 20 -6.90 6.06 29.33
N ALA A 21 -6.49 6.88 30.29
CA ALA A 21 -7.31 7.95 30.86
C ALA A 21 -7.46 9.16 29.91
N VAL A 22 -6.39 9.57 29.22
CA VAL A 22 -6.41 10.63 28.20
C VAL A 22 -7.26 10.18 27.01
N GLN A 23 -7.09 8.93 26.56
CA GLN A 23 -7.95 8.32 25.54
C GLN A 23 -9.41 8.28 26.00
N ALA A 24 -9.71 7.79 27.20
CA ALA A 24 -11.09 7.77 27.70
C ALA A 24 -11.71 9.17 27.83
N LYS A 25 -10.91 10.21 28.09
CA LYS A 25 -11.37 11.60 28.17
C LYS A 25 -11.55 12.23 26.78
N HIS A 26 -10.65 11.95 25.83
CA HIS A 26 -10.77 12.37 24.43
C HIS A 26 -11.98 11.68 23.77
N ASN A 27 -12.15 10.38 24.03
CA ASN A 27 -13.24 9.52 23.58
C ASN A 27 -14.59 9.78 24.27
N LYS A 28 -14.63 10.52 25.39
CA LYS A 28 -15.88 10.98 26.02
C LYS A 28 -16.37 12.32 25.47
N THR A 29 -15.47 13.12 24.90
CA THR A 29 -15.76 14.47 24.42
C THR A 29 -16.23 14.45 22.96
N LEU A 30 -15.83 13.42 22.21
CA LEU A 30 -16.39 13.02 20.92
C LEU A 30 -17.24 11.76 21.17
N GLN A 31 -18.52 11.75 20.78
CA GLN A 31 -19.31 10.51 20.72
C GLN A 31 -18.68 9.61 19.65
N LEU A 32 -17.61 8.89 19.99
CA LEU A 32 -16.85 8.15 19.00
C LEU A 32 -17.67 6.97 18.45
N PRO A 33 -17.53 6.68 17.15
CA PRO A 33 -18.13 5.50 16.52
C PRO A 33 -17.61 4.20 17.16
N SER A 34 -18.33 3.10 16.97
CA SER A 34 -17.93 1.76 17.44
C SER A 34 -16.61 1.25 16.85
N VAL A 35 -16.10 1.89 15.79
CA VAL A 35 -14.85 1.58 15.11
C VAL A 35 -13.88 2.74 15.29
N THR A 36 -12.68 2.47 15.78
CA THR A 36 -11.61 3.47 15.90
C THR A 36 -10.35 3.01 15.17
N LEU A 37 -9.45 3.94 14.85
CA LEU A 37 -8.09 3.59 14.42
C LEU A 37 -7.41 2.74 15.49
N ILE A 38 -6.52 1.81 15.09
CA ILE A 38 -5.77 1.04 16.07
C ILE A 38 -4.83 1.97 16.85
N ALA A 39 -5.24 2.28 18.07
CA ALA A 39 -4.52 3.16 18.97
C ALA A 39 -3.33 2.42 19.59
N THR A 40 -2.18 2.52 18.92
CA THR A 40 -0.89 2.03 19.44
C THR A 40 -0.06 3.17 20.01
N ALA A 41 0.94 2.85 20.83
CA ALA A 41 1.92 3.85 21.26
C ALA A 41 2.65 4.50 20.06
N ALA A 42 2.82 3.75 18.97
CA ALA A 42 3.42 4.26 17.74
C ALA A 42 2.49 5.21 16.99
N MET A 43 1.17 4.97 16.99
CA MET A 43 0.19 5.93 16.47
C MET A 43 0.28 7.28 17.18
N MET A 44 0.37 7.28 18.52
CA MET A 44 0.52 8.52 19.29
C MET A 44 1.82 9.24 18.95
N ALA A 45 2.94 8.51 18.87
CA ALA A 45 4.23 9.08 18.48
C ALA A 45 4.19 9.68 17.06
N ALA A 46 3.57 8.99 16.11
CA ALA A 46 3.39 9.47 14.74
C ALA A 46 2.53 10.75 14.68
N ARG A 47 1.47 10.84 15.51
CA ARG A 47 0.65 12.05 15.63
C ARG A 47 1.45 13.21 16.22
N GLU A 48 2.11 13.01 17.36
CA GLU A 48 2.93 14.04 18.01
C GLU A 48 4.04 14.55 17.08
N GLU A 49 4.71 13.65 16.36
CA GLU A 49 5.71 14.01 15.35
C GLU A 49 5.10 14.81 14.20
N CYS A 50 3.92 14.43 13.72
CA CYS A 50 3.20 15.13 12.66
C CYS A 50 2.81 16.55 13.09
N GLU A 51 2.23 16.70 14.29
CA GLU A 51 1.86 18.01 14.86
C GLU A 51 3.07 18.94 14.98
N ALA A 52 4.17 18.43 15.52
CA ALA A 52 5.41 19.20 15.68
C ALA A 52 5.99 19.64 14.34
N LYS A 53 5.97 18.77 13.32
CA LYS A 53 6.40 19.11 11.95
C LYS A 53 5.53 20.20 11.34
N VAL A 54 4.20 20.09 11.46
CA VAL A 54 3.27 21.09 10.92
C VAL A 54 3.47 22.44 11.63
N ASP A 55 3.63 22.46 12.94
CA ASP A 55 3.89 23.71 13.69
C ASP A 55 5.20 24.38 13.28
N ALA A 56 6.28 23.61 13.11
CA ALA A 56 7.55 24.13 12.65
C ALA A 56 7.44 24.75 11.24
N ILE A 57 6.75 24.05 10.32
CA ILE A 57 6.50 24.54 8.95
C ILE A 57 5.67 25.82 8.97
N VAL A 58 4.61 25.87 9.77
CA VAL A 58 3.76 27.05 9.89
C VAL A 58 4.56 28.24 10.40
N ALA A 59 5.37 28.07 11.45
CA ALA A 59 6.20 29.14 11.99
C ALA A 59 7.19 29.68 10.94
N GLU A 60 7.89 28.80 10.23
CA GLU A 60 8.84 29.17 9.16
C GLU A 60 8.15 29.90 8.00
N CYS A 61 6.99 29.41 7.56
CA CYS A 61 6.25 30.01 6.45
C CYS A 61 5.70 31.40 6.80
N LEU A 62 5.21 31.58 8.03
CA LEU A 62 4.73 32.88 8.51
C LEU A 62 5.88 33.88 8.67
N GLU A 63 7.05 33.46 9.16
CA GLU A 63 8.25 34.31 9.24
C GLU A 63 8.72 34.77 7.86
N ASN A 64 8.73 33.86 6.89
CA ASN A 64 9.18 34.14 5.52
C ASN A 64 8.09 34.75 4.62
N ASN A 65 6.87 34.96 5.13
CA ASN A 65 5.70 35.42 4.37
C ASN A 65 5.49 34.61 3.08
N CYS A 66 5.54 33.27 3.20
CA CYS A 66 5.40 32.35 2.07
C CYS A 66 4.41 31.22 2.40
N LYS A 67 3.94 30.52 1.36
CA LYS A 67 3.16 29.29 1.53
C LYS A 67 4.09 28.09 1.58
N PHE A 68 3.68 27.04 2.29
CA PHE A 68 4.43 25.80 2.34
C PHE A 68 4.54 25.18 0.93
N ARG A 69 5.74 24.70 0.59
CA ARG A 69 6.00 23.88 -0.59
C ARG A 69 6.73 22.63 -0.14
N ASP A 70 6.18 21.48 -0.50
CA ASP A 70 6.73 20.18 -0.18
C ASP A 70 7.87 19.83 -1.12
N SER A 71 9.10 20.13 -0.71
CA SER A 71 10.31 19.85 -1.50
C SER A 71 10.59 18.36 -1.74
N LYS A 72 9.87 17.46 -1.06
CA LYS A 72 9.98 16.00 -1.25
C LYS A 72 8.92 15.45 -2.21
N PHE A 73 7.90 16.24 -2.54
CA PHE A 73 6.80 15.86 -3.44
C PHE A 73 6.29 17.10 -4.19
N ASP A 74 7.21 17.79 -4.89
CA ASP A 74 6.96 19.07 -5.53
C ASP A 74 6.33 18.86 -6.91
N LEU A 75 5.00 18.96 -6.97
CA LEU A 75 4.25 18.74 -8.20
C LEU A 75 4.57 19.76 -9.31
N LEU A 76 5.13 20.95 -8.98
CA LEU A 76 5.47 21.96 -9.97
C LEU A 76 6.82 21.69 -10.62
N ASN A 77 7.84 21.47 -9.79
CA ASN A 77 9.23 21.38 -10.26
C ASN A 77 9.68 19.93 -10.49
N ASP A 78 9.04 18.97 -9.85
CA ASP A 78 9.34 17.54 -9.94
C ASP A 78 8.10 16.72 -10.34
N ARG A 79 7.39 17.23 -11.37
CA ARG A 79 6.20 16.58 -11.92
C ARG A 79 6.44 15.12 -12.28
N ARG A 80 7.61 14.80 -12.82
CA ARG A 80 7.94 13.45 -13.28
C ARG A 80 7.98 12.47 -12.11
N ASN A 81 8.76 12.72 -11.05
CA ASN A 81 8.84 11.79 -9.93
C ASN A 81 7.54 11.73 -9.12
N CYS A 82 6.71 12.78 -9.15
CA CYS A 82 5.41 12.74 -8.48
C CYS A 82 4.34 11.98 -9.28
N LEU A 83 4.49 11.84 -10.60
CA LEU A 83 3.54 11.12 -11.45
C LEU A 83 4.02 9.69 -11.76
N TYR A 84 5.29 9.53 -12.13
CA TYR A 84 5.89 8.26 -12.59
C TYR A 84 7.37 8.18 -12.12
N SER A 85 7.59 7.92 -10.83
CA SER A 85 8.92 7.57 -10.34
C SER A 85 9.39 6.24 -10.94
N SER A 86 8.46 5.40 -11.42
CA SER A 86 8.74 4.21 -12.23
C SER A 86 8.84 4.59 -13.71
N LEU A 87 9.82 4.04 -14.43
CA LEU A 87 10.30 4.46 -15.78
C LEU A 87 9.30 4.30 -16.96
N ILE A 88 8.00 4.39 -16.71
CA ILE A 88 6.96 4.34 -17.74
C ILE A 88 6.86 5.69 -18.48
N SER A 89 6.54 5.58 -19.77
CA SER A 89 6.37 6.65 -20.75
C SER A 89 5.56 7.84 -20.21
N GLU A 90 6.05 9.06 -20.45
CA GLU A 90 5.39 10.34 -20.10
C GLU A 90 3.98 10.52 -20.71
N THR A 91 3.53 9.55 -21.52
CA THR A 91 2.32 9.60 -22.34
C THR A 91 1.01 9.23 -21.63
N VAL A 92 1.01 8.81 -20.36
CA VAL A 92 -0.22 8.35 -19.68
C VAL A 92 -1.12 9.52 -19.26
N TYR A 93 -0.53 10.64 -18.82
CA TYR A 93 -1.23 11.82 -18.30
C TYR A 93 -0.97 13.07 -19.16
N ASN A 94 -1.16 12.94 -20.48
CA ASN A 94 -0.98 14.03 -21.44
C ASN A 94 -1.93 15.21 -21.20
N ASP A 95 -3.10 14.94 -20.61
CA ASP A 95 -4.18 15.92 -20.45
C ASP A 95 -4.05 16.77 -19.17
N ILE A 96 -2.98 16.57 -18.38
CA ILE A 96 -2.66 17.45 -17.25
C ILE A 96 -2.22 18.81 -17.78
N ALA A 97 -3.02 19.84 -17.50
CA ALA A 97 -2.74 21.21 -17.90
C ALA A 97 -1.65 21.86 -17.03
N GLY A 98 -1.49 21.44 -15.78
CA GLY A 98 -0.46 21.94 -14.88
C GLY A 98 -0.82 21.72 -13.42
N THR A 99 -0.20 22.52 -12.54
CA THR A 99 -0.48 22.50 -11.11
C THR A 99 -0.84 23.88 -10.59
N LYS A 100 -1.76 23.94 -9.62
CA LYS A 100 -2.17 25.16 -8.94
C LYS A 100 -2.47 24.87 -7.48
N ARG A 101 -2.41 25.91 -6.64
CA ARG A 101 -2.85 25.82 -5.24
C ARG A 101 -4.36 25.88 -5.16
N LEU A 102 -4.93 25.32 -4.09
CA LEU A 102 -6.37 25.33 -3.85
C LEU A 102 -7.02 26.73 -3.95
N PRO A 103 -6.46 27.80 -3.34
CA PRO A 103 -7.05 29.14 -3.46
C PRO A 103 -7.01 29.76 -4.87
N ASP A 104 -6.16 29.23 -5.76
CA ASP A 104 -6.08 29.67 -7.17
C ASP A 104 -7.07 28.92 -8.07
N LEU A 105 -7.56 27.77 -7.61
CA LEU A 105 -8.53 26.92 -8.32
C LEU A 105 -9.96 27.21 -7.88
N PHE A 106 -10.18 27.38 -6.58
CA PHE A 106 -11.51 27.45 -5.98
C PHE A 106 -11.67 28.70 -5.13
N ARG A 107 -12.90 29.24 -5.08
CA ARG A 107 -13.24 30.37 -4.19
C ARG A 107 -13.54 29.84 -2.80
N ASN A 108 -12.81 30.33 -1.79
CA ASN A 108 -12.97 29.93 -0.38
C ASN A 108 -12.93 28.40 -0.21
N PRO A 109 -11.82 27.73 -0.60
CA PRO A 109 -11.67 26.31 -0.38
C PRO A 109 -11.69 26.03 1.13
N VAL A 110 -12.33 24.93 1.51
CA VAL A 110 -12.36 24.41 2.86
C VAL A 110 -11.93 22.95 2.84
N PHE A 111 -11.25 22.52 3.89
CA PHE A 111 -10.83 21.12 3.98
C PHE A 111 -12.03 20.17 4.14
N PHE A 112 -12.85 20.41 5.17
CA PHE A 112 -14.14 19.74 5.39
C PHE A 112 -15.25 20.79 5.38
N LEU A 113 -16.33 20.52 4.65
CA LEU A 113 -17.51 21.37 4.69
C LEU A 113 -18.45 20.93 5.83
N ASN A 114 -18.86 19.65 5.82
CA ASN A 114 -19.82 19.09 6.79
C ASN A 114 -19.32 17.78 7.43
N GLY A 115 -17.99 17.61 7.50
CA GLY A 115 -17.36 16.31 7.78
C GLY A 115 -17.18 15.51 6.49
N ALA A 116 -16.44 14.41 6.55
CA ALA A 116 -16.24 13.56 5.39
C ALA A 116 -17.45 12.64 5.17
N SER A 117 -17.99 12.61 3.96
CA SER A 117 -19.06 11.70 3.55
C SER A 117 -18.62 10.80 2.38
N PRO A 118 -19.17 9.59 2.24
CA PRO A 118 -19.06 8.83 0.99
C PRO A 118 -19.58 9.64 -0.20
N ASP A 119 -20.61 10.46 0.02
CA ASP A 119 -21.22 11.30 -1.01
C ASP A 119 -20.24 12.31 -1.59
N ASP A 120 -19.18 12.69 -0.87
CA ASP A 120 -18.25 13.68 -1.39
C ASP A 120 -17.41 13.10 -2.52
N ILE A 121 -17.28 11.78 -2.62
CA ILE A 121 -16.17 11.17 -3.34
C ILE A 121 -16.42 11.04 -4.83
N LYS A 122 -15.55 11.67 -5.65
CA LYS A 122 -15.45 11.40 -7.08
C LYS A 122 -14.03 10.99 -7.46
N GLN A 123 -13.90 9.78 -7.98
CA GLN A 123 -12.64 9.33 -8.56
C GLN A 123 -12.24 10.20 -9.76
N GLY A 124 -10.93 10.42 -9.92
CA GLY A 124 -10.36 11.12 -11.06
C GLY A 124 -9.79 10.20 -12.13
N SER A 125 -8.75 10.67 -12.81
CA SER A 125 -8.14 10.02 -13.97
C SER A 125 -7.03 9.00 -13.66
N VAL A 126 -6.91 8.53 -12.41
CA VAL A 126 -5.98 7.47 -12.00
C VAL A 126 -6.72 6.19 -11.63
N GLY A 127 -6.13 5.03 -11.92
CA GLY A 127 -6.72 3.71 -11.69
C GLY A 127 -6.66 3.23 -10.23
N ASP A 128 -6.90 4.14 -9.28
CA ASP A 128 -6.81 3.91 -7.84
C ASP A 128 -8.17 3.66 -7.17
N CYS A 129 -9.14 3.16 -7.95
CA CYS A 129 -10.53 2.95 -7.50
C CYS A 129 -10.62 2.17 -6.17
N TRP A 130 -9.70 1.23 -5.93
CA TRP A 130 -9.58 0.47 -4.70
C TRP A 130 -9.31 1.37 -3.47
N PHE A 131 -8.47 2.39 -3.61
CA PHE A 131 -8.17 3.34 -2.55
C PHE A 131 -9.33 4.32 -2.36
N VAL A 132 -9.89 4.86 -3.45
CA VAL A 132 -11.04 5.76 -3.39
C VAL A 132 -12.28 5.07 -2.79
N ALA A 133 -12.51 3.78 -3.12
CA ALA A 133 -13.52 2.96 -2.48
C ALA A 133 -13.22 2.75 -0.98
N SER A 134 -11.95 2.55 -0.60
CA SER A 134 -11.60 2.44 0.82
C SER A 134 -11.92 3.72 1.60
N LEU A 135 -11.69 4.90 1.00
CA LEU A 135 -12.06 6.19 1.60
C LEU A 135 -13.58 6.31 1.78
N ALA A 136 -14.39 5.81 0.84
CA ALA A 136 -15.84 5.79 0.96
C ALA A 136 -16.33 4.88 2.11
N VAL A 137 -15.68 3.73 2.30
CA VAL A 137 -15.97 2.86 3.46
C VAL A 137 -15.64 3.57 4.78
N ILE A 138 -14.53 4.31 4.82
CA ILE A 138 -14.07 4.99 6.05
C ILE A 138 -14.88 6.25 6.36
N SER A 139 -15.20 7.09 5.36
CA SER A 139 -16.02 8.29 5.56
C SER A 139 -17.47 7.96 5.91
N ASN A 140 -17.96 6.76 5.59
CA ASN A 140 -19.26 6.27 6.03
C ASN A 140 -19.35 6.11 7.56
N ILE A 141 -18.22 6.00 8.26
CA ILE A 141 -18.16 5.94 9.72
C ILE A 141 -17.87 7.35 10.26
N PRO A 142 -18.85 7.98 10.94
CA PRO A 142 -18.71 9.37 11.37
C PRO A 142 -17.46 9.60 12.22
N GLY A 143 -16.59 10.52 11.80
CA GLY A 143 -15.40 10.91 12.56
C GLY A 143 -14.20 9.96 12.41
N LEU A 144 -14.29 8.87 11.63
CA LEU A 144 -13.16 7.94 11.48
C LEU A 144 -12.09 8.50 10.54
N LEU A 145 -12.50 9.04 9.38
CA LEU A 145 -11.56 9.63 8.42
C LEU A 145 -10.84 10.85 9.00
N GLU A 146 -11.56 11.67 9.76
CA GLU A 146 -11.05 12.90 10.35
C GLU A 146 -9.90 12.64 11.32
N GLN A 147 -9.83 11.45 11.92
CA GLN A 147 -8.73 11.07 12.81
C GLN A 147 -7.38 10.95 12.09
N LEU A 148 -7.39 10.71 10.77
CA LEU A 148 -6.20 10.62 9.93
C LEU A 148 -5.59 11.98 9.62
N CYS A 149 -6.41 13.04 9.58
CA CYS A 149 -5.94 14.42 9.48
C CYS A 149 -5.53 14.92 10.87
N VAL A 150 -4.23 14.90 11.15
CA VAL A 150 -3.69 15.25 12.47
C VAL A 150 -3.73 16.75 12.71
N LYS A 151 -3.20 17.53 11.75
CA LYS A 151 -3.10 18.99 11.87
C LYS A 151 -3.05 19.64 10.50
N LYS A 152 -3.61 20.84 10.38
CA LYS A 152 -3.61 21.61 9.13
C LYS A 152 -3.56 23.10 9.40
N ASN A 153 -3.04 23.85 8.44
CA ASN A 153 -3.13 25.30 8.37
C ASN A 153 -3.40 25.70 6.90
N GLU A 154 -4.64 26.11 6.62
CA GLU A 154 -5.12 26.41 5.26
C GLU A 154 -4.56 27.73 4.71
N GLU A 155 -4.17 28.66 5.59
CA GLU A 155 -3.53 29.92 5.20
C GLU A 155 -2.14 29.64 4.60
N VAL A 156 -1.31 28.91 5.34
CA VAL A 156 0.02 28.46 4.90
C VAL A 156 -0.08 27.41 3.79
N GLY A 157 -1.19 26.64 3.75
CA GLY A 157 -1.42 25.56 2.79
C GLY A 157 -0.65 24.29 3.14
N VAL A 158 -0.63 23.90 4.42
CA VAL A 158 0.06 22.69 4.92
C VAL A 158 -0.94 21.75 5.63
N TYR A 159 -0.84 20.46 5.33
CA TYR A 159 -1.74 19.42 5.85
C TYR A 159 -0.92 18.20 6.28
N GLY A 160 -1.11 17.78 7.54
CA GLY A 160 -0.45 16.64 8.16
C GLY A 160 -1.39 15.47 8.35
N PHE A 161 -0.95 14.30 7.88
CA PHE A 161 -1.70 13.04 7.89
C PHE A 161 -0.92 11.93 8.58
N ILE A 162 -1.64 10.89 8.99
CA ILE A 162 -1.08 9.60 9.39
C ILE A 162 -1.71 8.48 8.58
N PHE A 163 -0.90 7.47 8.24
CA PHE A 163 -1.34 6.24 7.60
C PHE A 163 -0.70 5.05 8.30
N PHE A 164 -1.36 3.91 8.24
CA PHE A 164 -0.78 2.64 8.67
C PHE A 164 -0.05 2.01 7.48
N LYS A 165 1.21 1.65 7.66
CA LYS A 165 2.05 1.04 6.62
C LYS A 165 3.01 0.04 7.25
N ASP A 166 3.09 -1.15 6.69
CA ASP A 166 4.02 -2.20 7.12
C ASP A 166 3.98 -2.47 8.65
N GLY A 167 2.77 -2.47 9.21
CA GLY A 167 2.57 -2.78 10.62
C GLY A 167 2.81 -1.62 11.60
N ASP A 168 3.08 -0.41 11.11
CA ASP A 168 3.30 0.77 11.95
C ASP A 168 2.59 2.03 11.39
N TRP A 169 2.45 3.07 12.22
CA TRP A 169 1.87 4.34 11.82
C TRP A 169 2.94 5.31 11.35
N VAL A 170 2.79 5.82 10.12
CA VAL A 170 3.71 6.77 9.50
C VAL A 170 3.05 8.14 9.35
N SER A 171 3.78 9.21 9.64
CA SER A 171 3.33 10.59 9.42
C SER A 171 3.79 11.12 8.07
N THR A 172 2.93 11.86 7.39
CA THR A 172 3.26 12.57 6.15
C THR A 172 2.65 13.96 6.16
N VAL A 173 3.33 14.92 5.54
CA VAL A 173 2.89 16.32 5.43
C VAL A 173 2.94 16.70 3.96
N VAL A 174 1.89 17.35 3.45
CA VAL A 174 1.78 17.79 2.05
C VAL A 174 1.33 19.25 1.97
N ASP A 175 1.64 19.89 0.84
CA ASP A 175 1.12 21.23 0.51
C ASP A 175 -0.21 21.20 -0.25
N ASP A 176 -0.82 22.38 -0.44
CA ASP A 176 -2.10 22.60 -1.15
C ASP A 176 -2.01 22.64 -2.69
N GLN A 177 -0.89 22.25 -3.29
CA GLN A 177 -0.70 22.24 -4.75
C GLN A 177 -1.25 20.94 -5.37
N LEU A 178 -2.10 21.04 -6.40
CA LEU A 178 -2.75 19.89 -7.05
C LEU A 178 -2.67 19.98 -8.58
N PHE A 179 -2.74 18.82 -9.25
CA PHE A 179 -2.86 18.74 -10.70
C PHE A 179 -4.28 19.07 -11.16
N TYR A 180 -4.39 19.84 -12.24
CA TYR A 180 -5.67 20.19 -12.85
C TYR A 180 -5.66 19.96 -14.36
N LYS A 181 -6.85 19.76 -14.92
CA LYS A 181 -7.12 19.76 -16.36
C LYS A 181 -7.95 20.97 -16.74
N ILE A 182 -7.92 21.28 -18.03
CA ILE A 182 -8.78 22.28 -18.66
C ILE A 182 -9.65 21.53 -19.64
N ASP A 183 -10.96 21.61 -19.46
CA ASP A 183 -11.89 21.06 -20.43
C ASP A 183 -11.79 21.83 -21.75
N ALA A 184 -11.60 21.11 -22.86
CA ALA A 184 -11.32 21.73 -24.16
C ALA A 184 -12.50 22.54 -24.73
N GLN A 185 -13.73 22.26 -24.29
CA GLN A 185 -14.94 22.91 -24.81
C GLN A 185 -15.38 24.09 -23.92
N SER A 186 -15.45 23.87 -22.61
CA SER A 186 -15.92 24.84 -21.63
C SER A 186 -14.81 25.74 -21.07
N PHE A 187 -13.54 25.39 -21.30
CA PHE A 187 -12.36 26.02 -20.69
C PHE A 187 -12.40 26.05 -19.16
N ARG A 188 -13.26 25.23 -18.54
CA ARG A 188 -13.37 25.10 -17.09
C ARG A 188 -12.18 24.31 -16.57
N ARG A 189 -11.65 24.75 -15.44
CA ARG A 189 -10.62 24.02 -14.69
C ARG A 189 -11.29 23.04 -13.76
N SER A 190 -10.79 21.81 -13.71
CA SER A 190 -11.17 20.79 -12.74
C SER A 190 -9.93 20.02 -12.29
N LEU A 191 -10.01 19.39 -11.13
CA LEU A 191 -8.93 18.53 -10.64
C LEU A 191 -8.73 17.34 -11.59
N TYR A 192 -7.47 16.93 -11.73
CA TYR A 192 -7.11 15.82 -12.61
C TYR A 192 -7.39 14.45 -11.97
N PHE A 193 -7.00 14.32 -10.71
CA PHE A 193 -7.25 13.12 -9.89
C PHE A 193 -8.55 13.29 -9.10
N SER A 194 -8.66 12.67 -7.92
CA SER A 194 -9.88 12.69 -7.13
C SER A 194 -10.36 14.12 -6.81
N SER A 195 -11.67 14.28 -6.64
CA SER A 195 -12.28 15.57 -6.31
C SER A 195 -13.55 15.37 -5.48
N CYS A 196 -13.91 16.38 -4.69
CA CYS A 196 -15.17 16.33 -3.95
C CYS A 196 -16.36 16.71 -4.85
N ASN A 197 -17.56 16.24 -4.49
CA ASN A 197 -18.81 16.61 -5.15
C ASN A 197 -19.05 18.13 -5.11
N GLU A 198 -18.81 18.74 -3.94
CA GLU A 198 -18.71 20.18 -3.79
C GLU A 198 -17.27 20.64 -4.09
N GLU A 199 -17.08 21.48 -5.09
CA GLU A 199 -15.74 21.88 -5.58
C GLU A 199 -14.88 22.60 -4.55
N ARG A 200 -15.50 23.22 -3.53
CA ARG A 200 -14.77 23.91 -2.46
C ARG A 200 -14.26 22.98 -1.39
N GLU A 201 -14.76 21.74 -1.32
CA GLU A 201 -14.30 20.74 -0.36
C GLU A 201 -13.08 20.00 -0.91
N THR A 202 -12.06 19.82 -0.08
CA THR A 202 -10.71 19.49 -0.57
C THR A 202 -10.02 18.37 0.20
N TRP A 203 -10.69 17.73 1.15
CA TRP A 203 -10.11 16.64 1.94
C TRP A 203 -9.67 15.47 1.05
N LEU A 204 -10.49 15.08 0.06
CA LEU A 204 -10.25 13.92 -0.79
C LEU A 204 -8.98 14.06 -1.64
N PRO A 205 -8.81 15.12 -2.47
CA PRO A 205 -7.60 15.26 -3.28
C PRO A 205 -6.32 15.40 -2.45
N LEU A 206 -6.40 16.03 -1.26
CA LEU A 206 -5.25 16.17 -0.38
C LEU A 206 -4.89 14.84 0.31
N MET A 207 -5.88 14.02 0.66
CA MET A 207 -5.67 12.68 1.21
C MET A 207 -5.05 11.75 0.17
N GLU A 208 -5.58 11.74 -1.06
CA GLU A 208 -5.03 11.00 -2.20
C GLU A 208 -3.59 11.42 -2.50
N LYS A 209 -3.29 12.73 -2.49
CA LYS A 209 -1.92 13.23 -2.62
C LYS A 209 -0.99 12.73 -1.52
N ALA A 210 -1.43 12.77 -0.27
CA ALA A 210 -0.65 12.30 0.87
C ALA A 210 -0.38 10.79 0.78
N TYR A 211 -1.37 10.03 0.28
CA TYR A 211 -1.27 8.60 0.04
C TYR A 211 -0.31 8.27 -1.12
N ALA A 212 -0.39 9.01 -2.23
CA ALA A 212 0.56 8.91 -3.35
C ALA A 212 1.99 9.16 -2.87
N LYS A 213 2.20 10.22 -2.08
CA LYS A 213 3.53 10.55 -1.53
C LYS A 213 4.16 9.41 -0.71
N ILE A 214 3.40 8.71 0.12
CA ILE A 214 3.94 7.60 0.93
C ILE A 214 4.16 6.31 0.11
N HIS A 215 3.56 6.23 -1.08
CA HIS A 215 3.72 5.12 -2.04
C HIS A 215 4.72 5.43 -3.15
N GLY A 216 5.16 6.69 -3.28
CA GLY A 216 6.22 7.13 -4.17
C GLY A 216 5.73 8.16 -5.18
N ASP A 217 4.61 7.89 -5.84
CA ASP A 217 4.01 8.72 -6.89
C ASP A 217 2.51 8.40 -7.06
N TYR A 218 1.81 9.07 -7.98
CA TYR A 218 0.41 8.77 -8.28
C TYR A 218 0.22 7.47 -9.09
N GLU A 219 1.14 7.12 -10.00
CA GLU A 219 0.99 5.93 -10.86
C GLU A 219 1.02 4.63 -10.05
N THR A 220 1.85 4.55 -9.00
CA THR A 220 1.97 3.41 -8.08
C THR A 220 0.68 3.10 -7.33
N LEU A 221 -0.30 4.01 -7.32
CA LEU A 221 -1.63 3.75 -6.80
C LEU A 221 -2.53 3.01 -7.80
N THR A 222 -2.11 2.85 -9.05
CA THR A 222 -2.88 2.13 -10.07
C THR A 222 -2.95 0.65 -9.76
N GLY A 223 -4.16 0.14 -9.53
CA GLY A 223 -4.40 -1.26 -9.23
C GLY A 223 -4.10 -1.62 -7.76
N GLY A 224 -5.10 -2.24 -7.12
CA GLY A 224 -5.00 -2.65 -5.73
C GLY A 224 -6.32 -3.21 -5.23
N TYR A 225 -6.41 -3.39 -3.92
CA TYR A 225 -7.52 -4.08 -3.28
C TYR A 225 -8.08 -3.23 -2.14
N THR A 226 -9.41 -3.06 -2.13
CA THR A 226 -10.08 -2.17 -1.17
C THR A 226 -9.75 -2.53 0.28
N ALA A 227 -9.63 -3.83 0.59
CA ALA A 227 -9.26 -4.28 1.94
C ALA A 227 -7.89 -3.75 2.39
N GLU A 228 -6.92 -3.66 1.48
CA GLU A 228 -5.58 -3.13 1.78
C GLU A 228 -5.63 -1.62 2.04
N GLY A 229 -6.43 -0.89 1.26
CA GLY A 229 -6.63 0.54 1.49
C GLY A 229 -7.29 0.81 2.85
N ILE A 230 -8.28 -0.01 3.21
CA ILE A 230 -8.91 0.06 4.54
C ILE A 230 -7.88 -0.29 5.65
N GLU A 231 -7.03 -1.29 5.46
CA GLU A 231 -5.95 -1.62 6.41
C GLU A 231 -5.00 -0.42 6.60
N ASP A 232 -4.57 0.22 5.52
CA ASP A 232 -3.68 1.37 5.58
C ASP A 232 -4.34 2.61 6.20
N LEU A 233 -5.66 2.73 6.12
CA LEU A 233 -6.44 3.81 6.72
C LEU A 233 -6.85 3.55 8.17
N THR A 234 -6.79 2.31 8.67
CA THR A 234 -7.33 1.96 10.01
C THR A 234 -6.34 1.26 10.93
N GLY A 235 -5.31 0.63 10.38
CA GLY A 235 -4.45 -0.33 11.05
C GLY A 235 -5.06 -1.73 11.18
N GLY A 236 -6.25 -1.97 10.62
CA GLY A 236 -6.97 -3.23 10.66
C GLY A 236 -6.24 -4.39 9.97
N ILE A 237 -6.98 -5.46 9.67
CA ILE A 237 -6.42 -6.65 9.03
C ILE A 237 -7.21 -6.94 7.77
N ALA A 238 -6.57 -6.74 6.61
CA ALA A 238 -7.12 -7.09 5.32
C ALA A 238 -7.18 -8.62 5.16
N SER A 239 -8.29 -9.09 4.60
CA SER A 239 -8.46 -10.44 4.10
C SER A 239 -9.38 -10.41 2.89
N MET A 240 -9.20 -11.38 2.00
CA MET A 240 -10.02 -11.48 0.80
C MET A 240 -10.56 -12.89 0.66
N MET A 241 -11.73 -13.00 0.05
CA MET A 241 -12.35 -14.28 -0.28
C MET A 241 -13.15 -14.20 -1.56
N PHE A 242 -13.27 -15.34 -2.26
CA PHE A 242 -14.20 -15.45 -3.37
C PHE A 242 -15.62 -15.68 -2.85
N SER A 243 -16.60 -15.06 -3.49
CA SER A 243 -18.01 -15.28 -3.17
C SER A 243 -18.44 -16.73 -3.42
N SER A 244 -17.80 -17.41 -4.37
CA SER A 244 -17.99 -18.84 -4.67
C SER A 244 -17.53 -19.77 -3.54
N ASP A 245 -16.58 -19.34 -2.71
CA ASP A 245 -16.00 -20.15 -1.64
C ASP A 245 -16.82 -20.10 -0.35
N ILE A 246 -17.93 -19.33 -0.34
CA ILE A 246 -18.88 -19.29 0.77
C ILE A 246 -19.71 -20.56 0.79
N LEU A 247 -19.39 -21.46 1.72
CA LEU A 247 -20.12 -22.71 1.92
C LEU A 247 -21.55 -22.48 2.42
N ASP A 248 -21.71 -21.66 3.46
CA ASP A 248 -23.00 -21.35 4.08
C ASP A 248 -23.26 -19.86 4.01
N LYS A 249 -24.11 -19.48 3.04
CA LYS A 249 -24.47 -18.10 2.75
C LYS A 249 -25.34 -17.48 3.85
N ASP A 250 -26.09 -18.28 4.60
CA ASP A 250 -26.91 -17.81 5.71
C ASP A 250 -26.06 -17.53 6.95
N ARG A 251 -25.11 -18.42 7.24
CA ARG A 251 -24.12 -18.20 8.30
C ARG A 251 -23.22 -17.01 7.98
N PHE A 252 -22.76 -16.88 6.74
CA PHE A 252 -21.97 -15.71 6.33
C PHE A 252 -22.73 -14.40 6.54
N TRP A 253 -24.02 -14.36 6.21
CA TRP A 253 -24.84 -13.19 6.49
C TRP A 253 -24.87 -12.88 8.00
N LYS A 254 -25.23 -13.87 8.83
CA LYS A 254 -25.39 -13.70 10.27
C LYS A 254 -24.10 -13.33 11.00
N GLU A 255 -22.97 -13.94 10.62
CA GLU A 255 -21.69 -13.79 11.32
C GLU A 255 -20.83 -12.65 10.76
N GLU A 256 -20.89 -12.38 9.44
CA GLU A 256 -19.99 -11.42 8.77
C GLU A 256 -20.73 -10.19 8.27
N MET A 257 -21.81 -10.34 7.48
CA MET A 257 -22.50 -9.19 6.88
C MET A 257 -23.15 -8.29 7.94
N THR A 258 -23.73 -8.87 9.00
CA THR A 258 -24.29 -8.07 10.11
C THR A 258 -23.25 -7.27 10.89
N GLN A 259 -21.95 -7.54 10.68
CA GLN A 259 -20.82 -6.88 11.33
C GLN A 259 -20.24 -5.72 10.52
N VAL A 260 -20.75 -5.48 9.30
CA VAL A 260 -20.38 -4.32 8.47
C VAL A 260 -20.56 -3.02 9.26
N ASN A 261 -19.54 -2.15 9.21
CA ASN A 261 -19.40 -0.89 9.97
C ASN A 261 -19.31 -1.03 11.51
N LYS A 262 -19.30 -2.24 12.06
CA LYS A 262 -19.18 -2.48 13.51
C LYS A 262 -17.82 -3.02 13.87
N SER A 263 -17.45 -4.11 13.22
CA SER A 263 -16.24 -4.89 13.54
C SER A 263 -15.53 -5.36 12.26
N THR A 264 -16.23 -5.30 11.13
CA THR A 264 -15.67 -5.54 9.79
C THR A 264 -16.06 -4.40 8.86
N LEU A 265 -15.09 -3.94 8.09
CA LEU A 265 -15.28 -3.00 6.98
C LEU A 265 -15.13 -3.76 5.68
N MET A 266 -15.93 -3.45 4.66
CA MET A 266 -15.99 -4.27 3.46
C MET A 266 -15.99 -3.46 2.17
N GLY A 267 -15.30 -4.01 1.18
CA GLY A 267 -15.47 -3.67 -0.22
C GLY A 267 -15.86 -4.91 -1.01
N CYS A 268 -16.13 -4.72 -2.28
CA CYS A 268 -16.31 -5.83 -3.21
C CYS A 268 -15.80 -5.44 -4.59
N SER A 269 -15.42 -6.43 -5.37
CA SER A 269 -14.96 -6.24 -6.74
C SER A 269 -15.42 -7.39 -7.61
N ILE A 270 -15.39 -7.11 -8.91
CA ILE A 270 -15.78 -8.05 -9.96
C ILE A 270 -14.63 -8.22 -10.93
N ASN A 271 -14.38 -9.47 -11.32
CA ASN A 271 -13.30 -9.80 -12.26
C ASN A 271 -13.53 -9.15 -13.63
N PHE A 272 -12.43 -8.77 -14.31
CA PHE A 272 -12.45 -8.12 -15.63
C PHE A 272 -13.16 -8.91 -16.75
N GLN A 273 -13.38 -10.21 -16.56
CA GLN A 273 -13.97 -11.10 -17.57
C GLN A 273 -15.51 -11.16 -17.49
N GLU A 274 -16.12 -10.58 -16.45
CA GLU A 274 -17.56 -10.71 -16.16
C GLU A 274 -18.40 -9.58 -16.78
N THR A 275 -18.46 -9.54 -18.12
CA THR A 275 -19.15 -8.47 -18.86
C THR A 275 -20.67 -8.45 -18.69
N GLU A 276 -21.28 -9.54 -18.21
CA GLU A 276 -22.74 -9.60 -18.02
C GLU A 276 -23.24 -8.67 -16.90
N ALA A 277 -22.39 -8.38 -15.91
CA ALA A 277 -22.72 -7.46 -14.84
C ALA A 277 -22.88 -6.00 -15.31
N GLU A 278 -22.19 -5.63 -16.39
CA GLU A 278 -22.26 -4.27 -16.96
C GLU A 278 -23.66 -3.96 -17.52
N LYS A 279 -24.36 -4.98 -18.02
CA LYS A 279 -25.77 -4.86 -18.43
C LYS A 279 -26.68 -4.49 -17.25
N HIS A 280 -26.22 -4.76 -16.04
CA HIS A 280 -26.92 -4.43 -14.80
C HIS A 280 -26.38 -3.18 -14.08
N GLY A 281 -25.53 -2.39 -14.76
CA GLY A 281 -24.96 -1.17 -14.18
C GLY A 281 -23.81 -1.41 -13.19
N ILE A 282 -23.16 -2.58 -13.24
CA ILE A 282 -22.00 -2.91 -12.42
C ILE A 282 -20.76 -3.05 -13.31
N GLN A 283 -19.74 -2.22 -13.06
CA GLN A 283 -18.54 -2.13 -13.87
C GLN A 283 -17.54 -3.25 -13.55
N SER A 284 -17.10 -3.98 -14.58
CA SER A 284 -16.07 -5.02 -14.45
C SER A 284 -14.70 -4.43 -14.13
N GLY A 285 -13.88 -5.14 -13.36
CA GLY A 285 -12.51 -4.71 -13.06
C GLY A 285 -12.42 -3.51 -12.12
N HIS A 286 -13.48 -3.25 -11.36
CA HIS A 286 -13.65 -2.05 -10.56
C HIS A 286 -13.94 -2.38 -9.09
N ALA A 287 -13.53 -1.47 -8.22
CA ALA A 287 -13.71 -1.59 -6.77
C ALA A 287 -14.97 -0.85 -6.31
N TYR A 288 -15.78 -1.52 -5.49
CA TYR A 288 -16.98 -0.99 -4.88
C TYR A 288 -16.87 -1.02 -3.35
N SER A 289 -17.59 -0.11 -2.70
CA SER A 289 -17.64 -0.01 -1.24
C SER A 289 -18.92 -0.66 -0.72
N VAL A 290 -18.85 -1.45 0.35
CA VAL A 290 -20.05 -1.93 1.04
C VAL A 290 -20.33 -0.97 2.20
N LEU A 291 -21.34 -0.13 2.03
CA LEU A 291 -21.66 0.94 2.97
C LEU A 291 -22.59 0.50 4.09
N ASN A 292 -23.48 -0.48 3.86
CA ASN A 292 -24.40 -0.95 4.90
C ASN A 292 -25.04 -2.30 4.53
N THR A 293 -25.73 -2.90 5.49
CA THR A 293 -26.53 -4.11 5.29
C THR A 293 -27.84 -4.00 6.07
N ALA A 294 -28.94 -4.50 5.51
CA ALA A 294 -30.24 -4.48 6.17
C ALA A 294 -31.06 -5.74 5.87
N GLU A 295 -32.00 -6.05 6.77
CA GLU A 295 -33.10 -6.97 6.49
C GLU A 295 -34.41 -6.18 6.48
N TRP A 296 -35.17 -6.26 5.39
CA TRP A 296 -36.46 -5.61 5.24
C TRP A 296 -37.50 -6.60 4.74
N GLU A 297 -38.55 -6.83 5.53
CA GLU A 297 -39.64 -7.77 5.21
C GLU A 297 -39.16 -9.19 4.80
N GLY A 298 -38.05 -9.64 5.38
CA GLY A 298 -37.45 -10.95 5.10
C GLY A 298 -36.45 -10.97 3.94
N GLU A 299 -36.30 -9.87 3.21
CA GLU A 299 -35.27 -9.69 2.19
C GLU A 299 -33.98 -9.14 2.81
N ARG A 300 -32.84 -9.71 2.41
CA ARG A 300 -31.51 -9.27 2.83
C ARG A 300 -30.92 -8.35 1.76
N LEU A 301 -30.56 -7.13 2.16
CA LEU A 301 -30.12 -6.08 1.25
C LEU A 301 -28.72 -5.58 1.62
N VAL A 302 -27.91 -5.33 0.58
CA VAL A 302 -26.56 -4.78 0.70
C VAL A 302 -26.57 -3.38 0.07
N HIS A 303 -26.09 -2.38 0.80
CA HIS A 303 -25.90 -1.02 0.31
C HIS A 303 -24.47 -0.89 -0.21
N VAL A 304 -24.34 -0.59 -1.50
CA VAL A 304 -23.07 -0.59 -2.23
C VAL A 304 -22.85 0.79 -2.84
N ARG A 305 -21.59 1.20 -2.99
CA ARG A 305 -21.21 2.45 -3.64
C ARG A 305 -20.13 2.28 -4.70
N ASN A 306 -20.39 2.85 -5.87
CA ASN A 306 -19.43 3.08 -6.93
C ASN A 306 -18.59 4.35 -6.63
N PRO A 307 -17.25 4.26 -6.54
CA PRO A 307 -16.39 5.42 -6.28
C PRO A 307 -16.39 6.48 -7.39
N TRP A 308 -16.93 6.20 -8.58
CA TRP A 308 -17.13 7.19 -9.63
C TRP A 308 -18.21 8.23 -9.29
N GLY A 309 -19.11 7.88 -8.36
CA GLY A 309 -20.24 8.74 -8.02
C GLY A 309 -21.34 8.75 -9.08
N GLU A 310 -21.37 7.74 -9.95
CA GLU A 310 -22.36 7.51 -11.00
C GLU A 310 -22.35 6.03 -11.41
N ILE A 311 -23.31 5.62 -12.23
CA ILE A 311 -23.48 4.25 -12.75
C ILE A 311 -23.81 3.27 -11.62
N GLU A 312 -25.07 2.89 -11.58
CA GLU A 312 -25.69 2.18 -10.47
C GLU A 312 -26.42 0.91 -10.92
N TRP A 313 -26.63 0.01 -9.97
CA TRP A 313 -27.45 -1.17 -10.14
C TRP A 313 -28.84 -0.82 -10.67
N ASN A 314 -29.28 -1.53 -11.72
CA ASN A 314 -30.57 -1.28 -12.38
C ASN A 314 -31.62 -2.39 -12.17
N GLY A 315 -31.37 -3.32 -11.24
CA GLY A 315 -32.29 -4.43 -10.93
C GLY A 315 -33.19 -4.17 -9.73
N ASP A 316 -33.65 -5.23 -9.08
CA ASP A 316 -34.48 -5.14 -7.87
C ASP A 316 -33.77 -4.32 -6.77
N TRP A 317 -34.51 -3.46 -6.08
CA TRP A 317 -34.00 -2.52 -5.05
C TRP A 317 -33.02 -1.45 -5.54
N SER A 318 -32.81 -1.31 -6.86
CA SER A 318 -32.24 -0.09 -7.44
C SER A 318 -33.06 1.14 -7.05
N ASP A 319 -32.49 2.33 -7.22
CA ASP A 319 -33.13 3.59 -6.83
C ASP A 319 -34.52 3.79 -7.44
N GLN A 320 -34.72 3.31 -8.67
CA GLN A 320 -35.99 3.40 -9.41
C GLN A 320 -36.87 2.14 -9.28
N SER A 321 -36.52 1.22 -8.39
CA SER A 321 -37.25 -0.04 -8.22
C SER A 321 -38.64 0.17 -7.63
N GLU A 322 -39.65 -0.45 -8.23
CA GLU A 322 -41.03 -0.45 -7.72
C GLU A 322 -41.19 -1.15 -6.36
N LYS A 323 -40.16 -1.85 -5.87
CA LYS A 323 -40.17 -2.51 -4.56
C LYS A 323 -40.05 -1.54 -3.39
N TRP A 324 -39.65 -0.30 -3.64
CA TRP A 324 -39.54 0.71 -2.60
C TRP A 324 -40.92 1.14 -2.09
N THR A 325 -41.18 0.88 -0.80
CA THR A 325 -42.32 1.46 -0.09
C THR A 325 -41.89 2.73 0.65
N PRO A 326 -42.81 3.68 0.95
CA PRO A 326 -42.49 4.86 1.74
C PRO A 326 -41.83 4.53 3.09
N GLU A 327 -42.23 3.41 3.71
CA GLU A 327 -41.65 2.89 4.94
C GLU A 327 -40.21 2.41 4.73
N ALA A 328 -39.95 1.67 3.65
CA ALA A 328 -38.63 1.16 3.30
C ALA A 328 -37.65 2.29 2.96
N ILE A 329 -38.08 3.27 2.15
CA ILE A 329 -37.28 4.45 1.78
C ILE A 329 -36.83 5.19 3.04
N LYS A 330 -37.76 5.42 3.97
CA LYS A 330 -37.45 6.11 5.24
C LYS A 330 -36.53 5.28 6.14
N ALA A 331 -36.73 3.97 6.22
CA ALA A 331 -35.97 3.10 7.11
C ALA A 331 -34.53 2.87 6.61
N LEU A 332 -34.38 2.67 5.30
CA LEU A 332 -33.10 2.40 4.64
C LEU A 332 -32.40 3.66 4.15
N LYS A 333 -33.05 4.83 4.30
CA LYS A 333 -32.57 6.15 3.88
C LYS A 333 -32.17 6.15 2.40
N GLN A 334 -33.01 5.55 1.57
CA GLN A 334 -32.79 5.56 0.13
C GLN A 334 -33.13 6.95 -0.44
N GLU A 335 -32.33 7.40 -1.40
CA GLU A 335 -32.54 8.62 -2.16
C GLU A 335 -32.51 8.26 -3.65
N ASP A 336 -33.43 8.78 -4.47
CA ASP A 336 -33.43 8.57 -5.92
C ASP A 336 -32.49 9.58 -6.57
N LYS A 337 -31.21 9.21 -6.69
CA LYS A 337 -30.17 10.11 -7.15
C LYS A 337 -28.99 9.32 -7.70
N ASN A 338 -28.58 9.62 -8.93
CA ASN A 338 -27.36 9.08 -9.54
C ASN A 338 -26.11 9.65 -8.84
N ASP A 339 -25.71 9.04 -7.73
CA ASP A 339 -24.52 9.37 -6.93
C ASP A 339 -23.61 8.15 -6.67
N GLY A 340 -23.88 7.06 -7.36
CA GLY A 340 -23.14 5.81 -7.32
C GLY A 340 -23.57 4.88 -6.18
N GLN A 341 -24.52 5.28 -5.33
CA GLN A 341 -25.03 4.43 -4.25
C GLN A 341 -26.29 3.69 -4.66
N PHE A 342 -26.41 2.44 -4.23
CA PHE A 342 -27.60 1.65 -4.50
C PHE A 342 -27.74 0.51 -3.50
N TRP A 343 -29.00 0.12 -3.26
CA TRP A 343 -29.28 -1.14 -2.58
C TRP A 343 -29.45 -2.27 -3.59
N MET A 344 -29.08 -3.48 -3.19
CA MET A 344 -29.34 -4.67 -3.99
C MET A 344 -29.56 -5.91 -3.12
N PRO A 345 -30.26 -6.93 -3.62
CA PRO A 345 -30.44 -8.19 -2.91
C PRO A 345 -29.09 -8.87 -2.63
N TYR A 346 -28.89 -9.36 -1.41
CA TYR A 346 -27.70 -10.12 -0.99
C TYR A 346 -27.43 -11.33 -1.89
N ARG A 347 -28.49 -11.99 -2.37
CA ARG A 347 -28.36 -13.11 -3.31
C ARG A 347 -27.74 -12.69 -4.63
N GLU A 348 -28.15 -11.54 -5.16
CA GLU A 348 -27.61 -10.99 -6.40
C GLU A 348 -26.20 -10.45 -6.18
N TRP A 349 -25.95 -9.82 -5.03
CA TRP A 349 -24.61 -9.37 -4.64
C TRP A 349 -23.60 -10.52 -4.65
N LEU A 350 -23.93 -11.67 -4.05
CA LEU A 350 -23.10 -12.88 -4.09
C LEU A 350 -22.94 -13.50 -5.49
N ARG A 351 -23.89 -13.25 -6.39
CA ARG A 351 -23.86 -13.78 -7.77
C ARG A 351 -22.97 -12.93 -8.67
N ILE A 352 -22.99 -11.61 -8.48
CA ILE A 352 -22.35 -10.63 -9.34
C ILE A 352 -20.93 -10.33 -8.88
N PHE A 353 -20.75 -10.04 -7.59
CA PHE A 353 -19.42 -9.74 -7.06
C PHE A 353 -18.66 -11.04 -6.83
N THR A 354 -17.53 -11.18 -7.51
CA THR A 354 -16.69 -12.39 -7.44
C THR A 354 -15.77 -12.37 -6.23
N THR A 355 -15.37 -11.18 -5.80
CA THR A 355 -14.36 -10.97 -4.76
C THR A 355 -14.91 -10.09 -3.65
N ILE A 356 -14.75 -10.54 -2.42
CA ILE A 356 -15.15 -9.83 -1.21
C ILE A 356 -13.90 -9.41 -0.46
N ASP A 357 -13.75 -8.10 -0.31
CA ASP A 357 -12.68 -7.43 0.43
C ASP A 357 -13.15 -7.20 1.86
N ARG A 358 -12.45 -7.73 2.86
CA ARG A 358 -12.80 -7.57 4.27
C ARG A 358 -11.63 -7.01 5.04
N CYS A 359 -11.87 -6.03 5.89
CA CYS A 359 -10.90 -5.55 6.86
C CYS A 359 -11.48 -5.66 8.27
N ARG A 360 -10.90 -6.52 9.11
CA ARG A 360 -11.24 -6.61 10.52
C ARG A 360 -10.65 -5.42 11.25
N VAL A 361 -11.49 -4.66 11.95
CA VAL A 361 -11.08 -3.47 12.72
C VAL A 361 -11.12 -3.73 14.22
N PHE A 362 -10.29 -3.02 14.97
CA PHE A 362 -10.06 -3.28 16.39
C PHE A 362 -10.39 -2.06 17.23
N ASP A 363 -11.04 -2.28 18.36
CA ASP A 363 -11.29 -1.26 19.36
C ASP A 363 -10.14 -1.18 20.40
N SER A 364 -10.24 -0.22 21.31
CA SER A 364 -9.26 0.02 22.38
C SER A 364 -9.04 -1.14 23.37
N SER A 365 -9.88 -2.19 23.35
CA SER A 365 -9.71 -3.36 24.20
C SER A 365 -8.68 -4.36 23.65
N TRP A 366 -8.21 -4.15 22.43
CA TRP A 366 -7.20 -4.98 21.80
C TRP A 366 -5.79 -4.41 22.01
N SER A 367 -4.84 -5.32 22.19
CA SER A 367 -3.41 -5.04 22.25
C SER A 367 -2.70 -5.75 21.09
N VAL A 368 -1.67 -5.10 20.56
CA VAL A 368 -0.88 -5.63 19.44
C VAL A 368 0.58 -5.76 19.84
N ALA A 369 1.17 -6.92 19.54
CA ALA A 369 2.62 -7.11 19.55
C ALA A 369 3.10 -7.37 18.11
N SER A 370 4.16 -6.69 17.70
CA SER A 370 4.74 -6.80 16.36
C SER A 370 6.23 -7.12 16.41
N SER A 371 6.72 -7.83 15.40
CA SER A 371 8.15 -8.10 15.21
C SER A 371 8.44 -8.34 13.74
N TRP A 372 9.49 -7.70 13.23
CA TRP A 372 10.02 -7.91 11.89
C TRP A 372 11.34 -8.69 11.96
N ILE A 373 11.54 -9.65 11.05
CA ILE A 373 12.80 -10.40 10.91
C ILE A 373 13.19 -10.53 9.44
N PRO A 374 14.49 -10.60 9.12
CA PRO A 374 14.94 -11.19 7.88
C PRO A 374 14.65 -12.70 7.88
N PHE A 375 14.18 -13.20 6.74
CA PHE A 375 13.74 -14.58 6.54
C PHE A 375 14.40 -15.16 5.29
N ASN A 376 15.06 -16.32 5.44
CA ASN A 376 15.73 -16.99 4.32
C ASN A 376 14.74 -17.91 3.60
N VAL A 377 14.65 -17.82 2.27
CA VAL A 377 13.64 -18.55 1.47
C VAL A 377 14.13 -19.91 0.95
N GLU A 378 15.45 -20.17 0.79
CA GLU A 378 15.98 -21.38 0.13
C GLU A 378 17.01 -22.22 0.90
N PRO A 379 17.17 -23.52 0.54
CA PRO A 379 16.13 -24.51 0.24
C PRO A 379 15.50 -25.08 1.53
N ARG A 380 15.85 -24.52 2.70
CA ARG A 380 15.15 -24.75 3.97
C ARG A 380 14.79 -23.40 4.57
N SER A 381 13.52 -23.03 4.44
CA SER A 381 12.99 -21.81 5.03
C SER A 381 13.30 -21.78 6.53
N SER A 382 13.91 -20.68 6.98
CA SER A 382 14.38 -20.57 8.36
C SER A 382 14.05 -19.20 8.93
N GLY A 383 13.63 -19.23 10.18
CA GLY A 383 13.06 -18.08 10.88
C GLY A 383 11.75 -18.49 11.53
N LEU A 384 11.51 -17.97 12.72
CA LEU A 384 10.32 -18.31 13.49
C LEU A 384 9.98 -17.17 14.44
N PHE A 385 8.76 -17.20 14.95
CA PHE A 385 8.30 -16.24 15.93
C PHE A 385 7.78 -16.97 17.16
N HIS A 386 8.05 -16.42 18.33
CA HIS A 386 7.48 -16.91 19.58
C HIS A 386 6.63 -15.80 20.18
N PHE A 387 5.38 -16.13 20.51
CA PHE A 387 4.54 -15.24 21.29
C PHE A 387 4.00 -15.92 22.54
N LYS A 388 3.71 -15.10 23.55
CA LYS A 388 3.21 -15.57 24.84
C LYS A 388 1.94 -14.83 25.22
N LEU A 389 0.96 -15.60 25.68
CA LEU A 389 -0.29 -15.14 26.27
C LEU A 389 -0.31 -15.50 27.75
N THR A 390 -0.72 -14.56 28.58
CA THR A 390 -0.88 -14.68 30.03
C THR A 390 -2.29 -15.15 30.41
N GLN A 391 -3.28 -14.96 29.54
CA GLN A 391 -4.67 -15.37 29.75
C GLN A 391 -5.28 -15.98 28.47
N ALA A 392 -6.37 -16.74 28.64
CA ALA A 392 -7.15 -17.25 27.52
C ALA A 392 -7.93 -16.11 26.86
N THR A 393 -7.84 -15.99 25.53
CA THR A 393 -8.26 -14.78 24.83
C THR A 393 -8.46 -15.05 23.34
N GLU A 394 -9.28 -14.23 22.70
CA GLU A 394 -9.32 -14.15 21.25
C GLU A 394 -8.01 -13.58 20.73
N THR A 395 -7.49 -14.17 19.67
CA THR A 395 -6.18 -13.83 19.10
C THR A 395 -6.27 -13.85 17.60
N VAL A 396 -5.76 -12.80 16.97
CA VAL A 396 -5.56 -12.74 15.52
C VAL A 396 -4.07 -12.69 15.25
N VAL A 397 -3.58 -13.61 14.40
CA VAL A 397 -2.18 -13.69 14.01
C VAL A 397 -2.07 -13.32 12.54
N VAL A 398 -1.20 -12.36 12.23
CA VAL A 398 -0.99 -11.85 10.87
C VAL A 398 0.49 -11.96 10.54
N LEU A 399 0.80 -12.60 9.42
CA LEU A 399 2.12 -12.59 8.80
C LEU A 399 2.05 -11.71 7.56
N SER A 400 2.94 -10.72 7.47
CA SER A 400 3.00 -9.76 6.37
C SER A 400 4.39 -9.66 5.79
N GLN A 401 4.46 -9.34 4.50
CA GLN A 401 5.66 -8.83 3.84
C GLN A 401 5.50 -7.32 3.58
N PRO A 402 6.58 -6.57 3.33
CA PRO A 402 6.48 -5.14 3.04
C PRO A 402 5.62 -4.86 1.81
N ASP A 403 4.99 -3.68 1.76
CA ASP A 403 4.27 -3.23 0.58
C ASP A 403 5.23 -3.09 -0.62
N THR A 404 4.96 -3.85 -1.68
CA THR A 404 5.76 -3.87 -2.90
C THR A 404 5.44 -2.70 -3.85
N ARG A 405 4.37 -1.93 -3.64
CA ARG A 405 3.99 -0.79 -4.51
C ARG A 405 5.11 0.23 -4.64
N TYR A 406 5.74 0.57 -3.51
CA TYR A 406 6.89 1.49 -3.49
C TYR A 406 8.08 0.96 -4.31
N TYR A 407 8.22 -0.37 -4.38
CA TYR A 407 9.31 -1.05 -5.07
C TYR A 407 8.94 -1.53 -6.47
N GLY A 408 7.73 -1.23 -6.98
CA GLY A 408 7.23 -1.74 -8.26
C GLY A 408 8.01 -1.31 -9.51
N ALA A 409 9.00 -0.43 -9.34
CA ALA A 409 10.00 -0.07 -10.36
C ALA A 409 11.21 -1.03 -10.38
N PHE A 410 11.42 -1.80 -9.32
CA PHE A 410 12.49 -2.79 -9.18
C PHE A 410 11.86 -4.18 -9.33
N ASN A 411 11.91 -4.75 -10.53
CA ASN A 411 11.41 -6.10 -10.84
C ASN A 411 11.80 -7.08 -9.72
N ALA A 412 10.83 -7.56 -8.94
CA ALA A 412 11.04 -8.78 -8.20
C ALA A 412 10.91 -9.92 -9.20
N ASP A 413 12.02 -10.58 -9.53
CA ASP A 413 12.03 -11.76 -10.41
C ASP A 413 11.10 -12.87 -9.91
N PHE A 414 10.70 -12.79 -8.64
CA PHE A 414 9.84 -13.74 -7.96
C PHE A 414 8.68 -13.08 -7.23
N LEU A 415 7.55 -13.79 -7.20
CA LEU A 415 6.45 -13.51 -6.31
C LEU A 415 6.53 -14.42 -5.08
N TYR A 416 6.30 -13.85 -3.91
CA TYR A 416 6.28 -14.58 -2.63
C TYR A 416 4.84 -14.78 -2.16
N THR A 417 4.47 -16.03 -1.94
CA THR A 417 3.18 -16.43 -1.37
C THR A 417 3.41 -16.86 0.08
N LEU A 418 2.72 -16.20 1.01
CA LEU A 418 2.87 -16.40 2.45
C LEU A 418 1.92 -17.47 2.98
N SER A 419 2.41 -18.27 3.92
CA SER A 419 1.62 -19.15 4.78
C SER A 419 2.33 -19.37 6.10
N PHE A 420 1.64 -19.84 7.14
CA PHE A 420 2.28 -20.16 8.40
C PHE A 420 1.53 -21.22 9.20
N HIS A 421 2.25 -21.85 10.12
CA HIS A 421 1.73 -22.80 11.09
C HIS A 421 1.91 -22.28 12.51
N ILE A 422 0.90 -22.47 13.36
CA ILE A 422 0.97 -22.17 14.79
C ILE A 422 1.07 -23.48 15.58
N TYR A 423 2.07 -23.58 16.44
CA TYR A 423 2.28 -24.71 17.36
C TYR A 423 2.18 -24.24 18.80
N GLU A 424 1.58 -25.06 19.66
CA GLU A 424 1.65 -24.85 21.11
C GLU A 424 2.95 -25.43 21.67
N ASP A 425 3.72 -24.64 22.42
CA ASP A 425 5.09 -25.02 22.80
C ASP A 425 5.16 -26.20 23.77
N LYS A 426 4.18 -26.34 24.66
CA LYS A 426 4.13 -27.40 25.68
C LYS A 426 3.87 -28.77 25.06
N THR A 427 2.91 -28.85 24.15
CA THR A 427 2.47 -30.11 23.54
C THR A 427 3.11 -30.38 22.19
N LYS A 428 3.75 -29.35 21.59
CA LYS A 428 4.21 -29.33 20.20
C LYS A 428 3.09 -29.66 19.20
N LYS A 429 1.83 -29.48 19.60
CA LYS A 429 0.66 -29.73 18.77
C LYS A 429 0.47 -28.58 17.79
N LEU A 430 0.24 -28.92 16.52
CA LEU A 430 -0.21 -27.97 15.51
C LEU A 430 -1.65 -27.51 15.85
N ILE A 431 -1.82 -26.21 16.02
CA ILE A 431 -3.10 -25.58 16.36
C ILE A 431 -3.83 -25.14 15.09
N LYS A 432 -3.13 -24.44 14.19
CA LYS A 432 -3.73 -23.85 13.00
C LYS A 432 -2.72 -23.76 11.85
N ARG A 433 -3.23 -23.89 10.62
CA ARG A 433 -2.54 -23.51 9.39
C ARG A 433 -3.27 -22.32 8.78
N ALA A 434 -2.51 -21.31 8.37
CA ALA A 434 -3.02 -20.18 7.62
C ALA A 434 -2.30 -20.11 6.28
N LYS A 435 -3.06 -19.91 5.20
CA LYS A 435 -2.57 -19.80 3.84
C LYS A 435 -3.40 -18.74 3.13
N ILE A 436 -2.78 -18.00 2.22
CA ILE A 436 -3.48 -17.11 1.29
C ILE A 436 -4.48 -17.94 0.46
N THR A 437 -5.75 -17.58 0.55
CA THR A 437 -6.83 -18.19 -0.23
C THR A 437 -6.94 -17.55 -1.61
N VAL A 438 -6.75 -16.22 -1.69
CA VAL A 438 -6.86 -15.46 -2.93
C VAL A 438 -5.47 -15.13 -3.46
N PRO A 439 -4.99 -15.80 -4.54
CA PRO A 439 -3.57 -15.81 -4.91
C PRO A 439 -2.93 -14.45 -5.19
N TYR A 440 -3.72 -13.45 -5.56
CA TYR A 440 -3.23 -12.13 -5.91
C TYR A 440 -3.17 -11.15 -4.72
N SER A 441 -3.80 -11.46 -3.59
CA SER A 441 -3.63 -10.72 -2.32
C SER A 441 -2.44 -11.30 -1.55
N LYS A 442 -1.23 -10.87 -1.93
CA LYS A 442 0.04 -11.45 -1.41
C LYS A 442 0.62 -10.74 -0.19
N ARG A 443 0.14 -9.53 0.14
CA ARG A 443 0.70 -8.66 1.20
C ARG A 443 0.73 -9.33 2.57
N SER A 444 -0.36 -9.98 2.96
CA SER A 444 -0.50 -10.58 4.29
C SER A 444 -1.36 -11.84 4.27
N VAL A 445 -1.14 -12.68 5.28
CA VAL A 445 -1.98 -13.85 5.59
C VAL A 445 -2.31 -13.81 7.07
N ASN A 446 -3.55 -14.13 7.42
CA ASN A 446 -4.01 -14.07 8.80
C ASN A 446 -4.87 -15.27 9.18
N CYS A 447 -5.04 -15.45 10.49
CA CYS A 447 -6.08 -16.33 11.02
C CYS A 447 -6.56 -15.85 12.40
N GLU A 448 -7.84 -16.07 12.65
CA GLU A 448 -8.50 -15.80 13.94
C GLU A 448 -8.70 -17.10 14.72
N LEU A 449 -8.45 -17.05 16.03
CA LEU A 449 -8.54 -18.20 16.92
C LEU A 449 -8.72 -17.79 18.39
N LYS A 450 -9.29 -18.70 19.19
CA LYS A 450 -9.35 -18.57 20.64
C LYS A 450 -8.25 -19.43 21.26
N LEU A 451 -7.25 -18.78 21.86
CA LEU A 451 -6.09 -19.45 22.46
C LEU A 451 -6.17 -19.44 23.98
N GLN A 452 -5.52 -20.42 24.60
CA GLN A 452 -5.37 -20.50 26.05
C GLN A 452 -4.11 -19.74 26.49
N ALA A 453 -3.97 -19.51 27.79
CA ALA A 453 -2.73 -18.96 28.33
C ALA A 453 -1.56 -19.94 28.06
N GLY A 454 -0.50 -19.46 27.41
CA GLY A 454 0.56 -20.33 26.93
C GLY A 454 1.61 -19.62 26.09
N SER A 455 2.55 -20.42 25.59
CA SER A 455 3.57 -20.00 24.65
C SER A 455 3.37 -20.74 23.34
N TYR A 456 3.48 -20.00 22.24
CA TYR A 456 3.18 -20.47 20.91
C TYR A 456 4.32 -20.11 19.96
N THR A 457 4.64 -21.05 19.07
CA THR A 457 5.61 -20.85 17.99
C THR A 457 4.87 -20.71 16.67
N VAL A 458 5.14 -19.64 15.93
CA VAL A 458 4.70 -19.45 14.55
C VAL A 458 5.86 -19.75 13.62
N VAL A 459 5.62 -20.68 12.70
CA VAL A 459 6.58 -21.10 11.67
C VAL A 459 6.07 -20.60 10.32
N PRO A 460 6.69 -19.56 9.73
CA PRO A 460 6.39 -19.09 8.39
C PRO A 460 6.81 -20.12 7.33
N HIS A 461 6.05 -20.16 6.24
CA HIS A 461 6.32 -20.91 5.03
C HIS A 461 6.14 -19.94 3.86
N VAL A 462 7.19 -19.74 3.08
CA VAL A 462 7.20 -18.81 1.94
C VAL A 462 7.41 -19.62 0.69
N GLN A 463 6.43 -19.59 -0.21
CA GLN A 463 6.54 -20.19 -1.53
C GLN A 463 7.00 -19.11 -2.50
N ARG A 464 8.06 -19.41 -3.26
CA ARG A 464 8.63 -18.55 -4.31
C ARG A 464 8.16 -19.05 -5.67
N GLU A 465 7.61 -18.17 -6.48
CA GLU A 465 7.19 -18.45 -7.86
C GLU A 465 7.89 -17.47 -8.79
N PRO A 466 8.57 -17.93 -9.87
CA PRO A 466 9.09 -17.03 -10.89
C PRO A 466 7.96 -16.18 -11.47
N THR A 467 8.24 -14.93 -11.79
CA THR A 467 7.35 -14.16 -12.65
C THR A 467 7.46 -14.70 -14.08
N ASP A 468 6.34 -14.98 -14.76
CA ASP A 468 6.28 -15.62 -16.10
C ASP A 468 6.89 -14.77 -17.24
N ILE A 469 7.73 -13.79 -16.93
CA ILE A 469 8.43 -12.98 -17.92
C ILE A 469 9.68 -13.76 -18.36
N LEU A 470 9.47 -14.76 -19.22
CA LEU A 470 10.58 -15.36 -19.96
C LEU A 470 11.16 -14.29 -20.89
N PRO A 471 12.50 -14.15 -20.99
CA PRO A 471 13.11 -13.34 -22.02
C PRO A 471 12.74 -13.96 -23.38
N ASP A 472 12.09 -13.19 -24.25
CA ASP A 472 12.00 -13.54 -25.67
C ASP A 472 13.44 -13.60 -26.21
N ASN A 473 13.99 -14.81 -26.24
CA ASN A 473 15.07 -15.15 -27.15
C ASN A 473 14.42 -15.50 -28.49
N ASP A 474 13.96 -14.50 -29.23
CA ASP A 474 13.68 -14.70 -30.65
C ASP A 474 14.25 -13.54 -31.48
N SER A 475 15.53 -13.70 -31.80
CA SER A 475 16.08 -13.21 -33.05
C SER A 475 15.62 -14.17 -34.16
N GLY A 476 14.46 -13.91 -34.75
CA GLY A 476 13.94 -14.72 -35.84
C GLY A 476 12.76 -14.04 -36.52
N GLU A 477 13.02 -13.51 -37.72
CA GLU A 477 11.98 -13.24 -38.71
C GLU A 477 11.24 -14.56 -39.00
N ASP A 478 9.91 -14.60 -38.87
CA ASP A 478 8.99 -15.19 -39.84
C ASP A 478 7.52 -15.24 -39.34
N GLU A 479 6.62 -14.97 -40.29
CA GLU A 479 5.17 -15.12 -40.18
C GLU A 479 4.72 -16.58 -40.08
N ASP A 480 3.52 -16.77 -39.51
CA ASP A 480 2.59 -17.89 -39.72
C ASP A 480 3.05 -19.33 -39.43
N ASN A 481 2.53 -19.87 -38.31
CA ASN A 481 1.74 -21.12 -38.22
C ASN A 481 1.59 -21.52 -36.74
N ALA A 482 0.41 -21.35 -36.13
CA ALA A 482 -0.63 -22.37 -36.01
C ALA A 482 -0.38 -23.39 -34.85
N ILE A 483 -1.15 -23.36 -33.73
CA ILE A 483 -2.38 -24.17 -33.46
C ILE A 483 -2.02 -25.61 -33.00
N SER A 484 -2.56 -26.27 -31.96
CA SER A 484 -3.71 -26.09 -31.07
C SER A 484 -3.74 -27.19 -29.98
N PRO A 485 -4.52 -27.01 -28.89
CA PRO A 485 -5.00 -28.08 -28.01
C PRO A 485 -5.84 -29.12 -28.77
N SER A 486 -5.36 -30.36 -28.83
CA SER A 486 -6.09 -31.47 -29.42
C SER A 486 -7.30 -31.87 -28.57
N THR A 487 -8.51 -31.50 -28.99
CA THR A 487 -9.61 -32.42 -29.38
C THR A 487 -10.97 -31.70 -29.38
N ARG A 488 -11.55 -31.50 -30.58
CA ARG A 488 -12.92 -31.90 -30.96
C ARG A 488 -13.25 -31.48 -32.40
N PRO A 489 -14.16 -32.21 -33.09
CA PRO A 489 -14.31 -32.16 -34.54
C PRO A 489 -15.12 -30.97 -35.05
N SER A 490 -14.81 -30.62 -36.29
CA SER A 490 -15.46 -29.68 -37.22
C SER A 490 -16.97 -29.84 -37.31
N ASP A 491 -17.70 -28.74 -37.08
CA ASP A 491 -18.73 -28.18 -37.98
C ASP A 491 -19.49 -27.04 -37.28
N VAL A 492 -18.83 -25.89 -37.07
CA VAL A 492 -19.52 -24.61 -36.87
C VAL A 492 -18.67 -23.50 -37.49
N GLN A 493 -19.11 -22.97 -38.63
CA GLN A 493 -18.63 -21.69 -39.13
C GLN A 493 -19.29 -20.58 -38.29
N VAL A 494 -18.52 -19.93 -37.41
CA VAL A 494 -18.92 -18.67 -36.79
C VAL A 494 -18.17 -17.54 -37.49
N VAL A 495 -18.91 -16.75 -38.28
CA VAL A 495 -18.46 -15.45 -38.75
C VAL A 495 -18.51 -14.52 -37.53
N VAL A 496 -17.34 -14.18 -36.97
CA VAL A 496 -17.23 -13.14 -35.95
C VAL A 496 -16.58 -11.92 -36.63
N GLU A 497 -17.38 -10.89 -36.85
CA GLU A 497 -16.86 -9.56 -37.16
C GLU A 497 -15.93 -9.10 -36.04
N ALA A 498 -14.74 -8.63 -36.42
CA ALA A 498 -13.69 -8.20 -35.52
C ALA A 498 -14.13 -7.00 -34.68
N VAL A 499 -14.42 -7.24 -33.40
CA VAL A 499 -14.41 -6.18 -32.39
C VAL A 499 -12.94 -5.87 -32.08
N LYS A 500 -12.51 -4.65 -32.41
CA LYS A 500 -11.18 -4.13 -32.06
C LYS A 500 -11.05 -4.06 -30.53
N MET A 501 -10.26 -4.95 -29.94
CA MET A 501 -9.69 -4.77 -28.60
C MET A 501 -8.40 -3.95 -28.70
N ASP A 502 -8.17 -3.05 -27.74
CA ASP A 502 -6.91 -2.32 -27.62
C ASP A 502 -5.84 -3.23 -26.98
N LYS A 503 -4.78 -3.51 -27.74
CA LYS A 503 -3.64 -4.39 -27.39
C LYS A 503 -2.65 -3.73 -26.41
N SER A 504 -2.96 -2.54 -25.91
CA SER A 504 -2.06 -1.67 -25.17
C SER A 504 -1.65 -2.25 -23.81
N SER A 505 -2.57 -2.66 -22.95
CA SER A 505 -2.25 -3.05 -21.55
C SER A 505 -1.46 -4.36 -21.41
N PHE A 506 -1.66 -5.34 -22.31
CA PHE A 506 -0.95 -6.62 -22.26
C PHE A 506 0.48 -6.52 -22.84
N MET A 507 0.63 -5.86 -24.01
CA MET A 507 1.94 -5.59 -24.62
C MET A 507 2.79 -4.62 -23.77
N PHE A 508 2.15 -3.81 -22.94
CA PHE A 508 2.79 -2.85 -22.05
C PHE A 508 3.53 -3.51 -20.88
N GLN A 509 2.98 -4.58 -20.29
CA GLN A 509 3.70 -5.33 -19.24
C GLN A 509 4.93 -6.05 -19.78
N GLN A 510 4.86 -6.57 -21.02
CA GLN A 510 5.98 -7.24 -21.68
C GLN A 510 7.12 -6.27 -22.08
N ARG A 511 6.79 -5.08 -22.59
CA ARG A 511 7.79 -4.05 -22.95
C ARG A 511 8.49 -3.43 -21.74
N LYS A 512 7.80 -3.36 -20.58
CA LYS A 512 8.33 -2.84 -19.30
C LYS A 512 9.54 -3.64 -18.80
N ALA A 513 9.56 -4.95 -19.03
CA ALA A 513 10.63 -5.83 -18.54
C ALA A 513 11.93 -5.73 -19.36
N SER A 514 11.84 -5.46 -20.67
CA SER A 514 12.99 -5.45 -21.58
C SER A 514 13.89 -4.20 -21.42
N LEU A 515 13.29 -3.03 -21.19
CA LEU A 515 14.04 -1.75 -21.15
C LEU A 515 14.85 -1.55 -19.86
N ILE A 516 14.38 -2.11 -18.74
CA ILE A 516 14.95 -1.95 -17.39
C ILE A 516 16.30 -2.67 -17.23
N ARG A 517 16.59 -3.71 -18.03
CA ARG A 517 17.88 -4.44 -18.00
C ARG A 517 19.10 -3.62 -18.44
N SER A 518 18.91 -2.43 -19.00
CA SER A 518 20.00 -1.63 -19.59
C SER A 518 20.52 -0.48 -18.71
N MET A 519 19.95 -0.25 -17.52
CA MET A 519 20.30 0.91 -16.68
C MET A 519 20.93 0.51 -15.34
N SER A 520 22.16 0.98 -15.10
CA SER A 520 22.91 0.80 -13.84
C SER A 520 22.20 1.45 -12.64
N MET A 521 22.12 0.72 -11.53
CA MET A 521 21.52 1.10 -10.24
C MET A 521 22.00 2.45 -9.68
N ALA A 522 23.17 2.96 -10.09
CA ALA A 522 23.74 4.21 -9.57
C ALA A 522 23.06 5.49 -10.11
N ARG A 523 22.29 5.42 -11.20
CA ARG A 523 21.54 6.59 -11.73
C ARG A 523 20.12 6.72 -11.20
N VAL A 524 19.56 5.68 -10.57
CA VAL A 524 18.14 5.61 -10.18
C VAL A 524 17.88 6.20 -8.79
N THR A 525 18.89 6.30 -7.92
CA THR A 525 18.68 6.59 -6.50
C THR A 525 19.06 7.99 -6.04
N GLY A 526 19.32 8.96 -6.94
CA GLY A 526 19.92 10.29 -6.70
C GLY A 526 19.59 11.08 -5.41
N ARG A 527 19.90 10.55 -4.22
CA ARG A 527 19.99 11.18 -2.90
C ARG A 527 20.66 10.24 -1.89
N LYS A 528 21.71 10.79 -1.28
CA LYS A 528 22.52 10.25 -0.17
C LYS A 528 21.67 9.73 1.00
N LEU A 529 21.82 8.44 1.31
CA LEU A 529 21.58 7.92 2.66
C LEU A 529 22.72 8.39 3.57
N LEU A 530 22.38 8.70 4.81
CA LEU A 530 23.23 9.30 5.84
C LEU A 530 24.58 8.58 6.03
N GLY A 531 25.70 9.30 5.82
CA GLY A 531 26.93 9.14 6.61
C GLY A 531 28.02 8.20 6.11
N VAL A 532 28.42 8.25 4.83
CA VAL A 532 29.69 7.69 4.34
C VAL A 532 30.34 8.71 3.41
N ASP A 533 31.61 9.06 3.67
CA ASP A 533 32.37 10.08 2.95
C ASP A 533 32.70 9.66 1.50
N ASP A 534 32.70 10.64 0.60
CA ASP A 534 32.70 10.51 -0.87
C ASP A 534 34.05 10.07 -1.50
N GLU A 535 35.00 9.47 -0.77
CA GLU A 535 36.37 9.21 -1.28
C GLU A 535 36.61 7.82 -1.92
N ASP A 536 35.64 6.89 -1.92
CA ASP A 536 35.89 5.48 -2.29
C ASP A 536 35.50 5.06 -3.73
N TYR A 537 35.31 5.96 -4.71
CA TYR A 537 34.75 5.57 -6.03
C TYR A 537 35.56 5.97 -7.28
N GLU A 538 36.88 5.75 -7.27
CA GLU A 538 37.70 5.70 -8.49
C GLU A 538 38.40 4.33 -8.69
N THR A 539 37.67 3.21 -8.57
CA THR A 539 38.11 1.95 -9.17
C THR A 539 36.95 1.28 -9.88
N ALA A 540 36.94 1.39 -11.20
CA ALA A 540 36.05 0.67 -12.09
C ALA A 540 36.40 -0.83 -12.07
N GLU A 541 35.69 -1.62 -11.27
CA GLU A 541 35.61 -3.06 -11.46
C GLU A 541 34.35 -3.40 -12.27
N LEU A 542 34.53 -4.30 -13.25
CA LEU A 542 33.47 -4.86 -14.09
C LEU A 542 32.30 -5.41 -13.24
N PRO A 543 31.07 -5.49 -13.79
CA PRO A 543 29.92 -6.01 -13.05
C PRO A 543 30.25 -7.43 -12.57
N LYS A 544 30.26 -7.64 -11.25
CA LYS A 544 30.36 -8.97 -10.68
C LYS A 544 29.21 -9.82 -11.25
N GLU A 545 29.53 -11.00 -11.76
CA GLU A 545 28.54 -12.03 -12.08
C GLU A 545 27.58 -12.17 -10.88
N LEU A 546 26.27 -12.17 -11.14
CA LEU A 546 25.26 -12.36 -10.09
C LEU A 546 25.51 -13.71 -9.42
N ASP A 547 26.12 -13.68 -8.25
CA ASP A 547 26.30 -14.85 -7.39
C ASP A 547 24.94 -15.56 -7.22
N GLU A 548 24.93 -16.90 -7.31
CA GLU A 548 23.79 -17.77 -6.99
C GLU A 548 23.45 -17.75 -5.46
N GLU A 549 23.66 -16.61 -4.80
CA GLU A 549 23.69 -16.41 -3.36
C GLU A 549 22.36 -15.87 -2.79
N ASN A 550 21.68 -16.73 -2.02
CA ASN A 550 20.95 -16.38 -0.79
C ASN A 550 19.91 -15.25 -0.82
N TRP A 551 18.63 -15.65 -0.96
CA TRP A 551 17.50 -14.71 -0.97
C TRP A 551 16.86 -14.52 0.42
N GLN A 552 17.01 -13.31 0.96
CA GLN A 552 16.36 -12.86 2.18
C GLN A 552 15.17 -11.96 1.87
N ILE A 553 14.04 -12.22 2.52
CA ILE A 553 12.90 -11.30 2.53
C ILE A 553 12.64 -10.83 3.96
N MET A 554 12.03 -9.66 4.10
CA MET A 554 11.54 -9.20 5.41
C MET A 554 10.16 -9.78 5.68
N LEU A 555 9.99 -10.39 6.85
CA LEU A 555 8.68 -10.84 7.34
C LEU A 555 8.33 -10.16 8.64
N GLY A 556 7.13 -9.62 8.71
CA GLY A 556 6.52 -9.05 9.90
C GLY A 556 5.47 -10.00 10.45
N LEU A 557 5.52 -10.28 11.75
CA LEU A 557 4.40 -10.91 12.45
C LEU A 557 3.74 -9.90 13.38
N ARG A 558 2.41 -9.85 13.36
CA ARG A 558 1.57 -9.11 14.31
C ARG A 558 0.65 -10.09 15.03
N VAL A 559 0.52 -9.92 16.34
CA VAL A 559 -0.40 -10.69 17.18
C VAL A 559 -1.32 -9.72 17.90
N TYR A 560 -2.60 -9.74 17.56
CA TYR A 560 -3.65 -8.96 18.18
C TYR A 560 -4.35 -9.82 19.23
N SER A 561 -4.56 -9.29 20.43
CA SER A 561 -5.22 -10.00 21.52
C SER A 561 -5.83 -9.05 22.56
N HIS A 562 -6.87 -9.48 23.27
CA HIS A 562 -7.32 -8.79 24.50
C HIS A 562 -6.37 -8.96 25.70
N ASP A 563 -5.24 -9.67 25.55
CA ASP A 563 -4.21 -9.72 26.56
C ASP A 563 -3.26 -8.51 26.45
N PRO A 564 -3.28 -7.55 27.40
CA PRO A 564 -2.40 -6.39 27.37
C PRO A 564 -0.92 -6.74 27.60
N ALA A 565 -0.61 -7.94 28.09
CA ALA A 565 0.73 -8.44 28.31
C ALA A 565 1.22 -9.36 27.19
N VAL A 566 0.53 -9.40 26.04
CA VAL A 566 0.99 -10.13 24.86
C VAL A 566 2.42 -9.69 24.51
N SER A 567 3.28 -10.68 24.25
CA SER A 567 4.66 -10.44 23.85
C SER A 567 5.01 -11.29 22.66
N LEU A 568 5.84 -10.75 21.77
CA LEU A 568 6.26 -11.38 20.53
C LEU A 568 7.75 -11.15 20.33
N VAL A 569 8.47 -12.22 19.95
CA VAL A 569 9.88 -12.17 19.58
C VAL A 569 10.08 -12.98 18.30
N GLY A 570 10.52 -12.31 17.24
CA GLY A 570 11.03 -12.97 16.05
C GLY A 570 12.48 -13.42 16.23
N LYS A 571 12.81 -14.59 15.70
CA LYS A 571 14.20 -15.06 15.55
C LYS A 571 14.45 -15.25 14.06
N ALA A 572 15.39 -14.49 13.53
CA ALA A 572 15.88 -14.68 12.17
C ALA A 572 16.43 -16.10 11.99
N GLY A 573 16.25 -16.67 10.80
CA GLY A 573 16.84 -17.96 10.46
C GLY A 573 18.37 -17.89 10.41
N GLU A 574 19.04 -18.98 10.80
CA GLU A 574 20.48 -19.09 10.61
C GLU A 574 20.80 -19.29 9.13
N HIS A 575 21.72 -18.47 8.63
CA HIS A 575 22.16 -18.52 7.25
C HIS A 575 23.18 -19.65 7.04
N PRO A 576 22.98 -20.59 6.09
CA PRO A 576 23.88 -21.74 5.92
C PRO A 576 25.31 -21.38 5.49
N ALA A 577 25.57 -20.18 4.96
CA ALA A 577 26.91 -19.76 4.52
C ALA A 577 27.84 -19.15 5.60
N LEU A 578 27.40 -19.00 6.86
CA LEU A 578 28.28 -18.50 7.94
C LEU A 578 29.10 -19.64 8.60
N LYS A 579 29.68 -20.54 7.79
CA LYS A 579 30.86 -21.28 8.27
C LYS A 579 32.07 -20.39 8.03
N THR A 580 32.44 -19.66 9.07
CA THR A 580 33.67 -18.88 9.16
C THR A 580 34.82 -19.62 8.49
N VAL A 581 35.36 -19.01 7.43
CA VAL A 581 36.68 -19.36 6.91
C VAL A 581 37.63 -19.32 8.10
N THR A 582 38.19 -20.47 8.43
CA THR A 582 39.20 -20.59 9.48
C THR A 582 40.38 -19.76 8.99
N PRO A 583 40.85 -18.74 9.74
CA PRO A 583 41.96 -17.92 9.26
C PRO A 583 43.17 -18.83 9.11
N ALA A 584 43.66 -18.94 7.87
CA ALA A 584 44.90 -19.64 7.58
C ALA A 584 46.01 -18.98 8.40
N THR A 585 46.63 -19.76 9.28
CA THR A 585 47.85 -19.40 9.98
C THR A 585 48.91 -19.01 8.96
N THR A 586 49.20 -17.72 8.86
CA THR A 586 50.43 -17.20 8.28
C THR A 586 51.08 -16.31 9.35
N GLU A 587 52.30 -16.69 9.71
CA GLU A 587 53.13 -16.01 10.70
C GLU A 587 53.47 -14.57 10.25
N PRO A 588 53.75 -13.65 11.18
CA PRO A 588 53.94 -12.24 10.84
C PRO A 588 55.36 -11.98 10.37
N GLU A 589 55.53 -11.43 9.16
CA GLU A 589 56.75 -10.69 8.83
C GLU A 589 56.64 -9.27 9.40
N GLU A 590 57.50 -8.98 10.37
CA GLU A 590 57.80 -7.63 10.85
C GLU A 590 58.43 -6.81 9.72
N VAL A 591 57.79 -5.69 9.35
CA VAL A 591 58.54 -4.52 8.88
C VAL A 591 57.91 -3.25 9.44
N THR A 592 58.61 -2.69 10.43
CA THR A 592 58.41 -1.35 10.99
C THR A 592 58.72 -0.26 9.97
N ALA A 593 57.86 0.77 9.86
CA ALA A 593 58.23 2.04 9.23
C ALA A 593 57.77 3.23 10.08
N THR A 594 58.73 3.85 10.75
CA THR A 594 58.66 5.16 11.39
C THR A 594 58.66 6.29 10.36
N LEU A 595 57.86 7.33 10.63
CA LEU A 595 57.77 8.62 9.94
C LEU A 595 59.13 9.34 9.89
N VAL A 596 59.56 9.80 8.71
CA VAL A 596 60.29 11.08 8.55
C VAL A 596 59.89 11.76 7.23
N ASP A 597 59.73 13.06 7.35
CA ASP A 597 59.18 14.07 6.47
C ASP A 597 60.06 14.45 5.25
N LYS A 598 59.38 15.12 4.31
CA LYS A 598 59.81 15.86 3.10
C LYS A 598 61.26 16.40 3.07
N ARG A 599 61.92 16.29 1.90
CA ARG A 599 62.23 17.43 0.97
C ARG A 599 63.22 17.05 -0.16
N GLU A 600 63.05 17.77 -1.28
CA GLU A 600 63.99 18.03 -2.41
C GLU A 600 64.14 16.89 -3.46
N LEU A 601 63.52 16.98 -4.66
CA LEU A 601 63.87 17.80 -5.84
C LEU A 601 65.35 17.76 -6.23
N VAL A 602 65.72 16.93 -7.21
CA VAL A 602 66.46 17.30 -8.44
C VAL A 602 66.24 16.18 -9.48
N ALA A 603 65.67 16.53 -10.64
CA ALA A 603 65.69 15.69 -11.83
C ALA A 603 66.86 16.15 -12.72
N GLU A 604 67.76 15.24 -13.05
CA GLU A 604 68.78 15.42 -14.10
C GLU A 604 68.19 15.10 -15.49
N PRO A 605 68.74 15.68 -16.58
CA PRO A 605 68.11 15.69 -17.90
C PRO A 605 68.56 14.54 -18.81
N GLU A 606 67.65 14.06 -19.67
CA GLU A 606 67.96 13.19 -20.81
C GLU A 606 68.09 14.02 -22.11
N GLU A 607 69.29 14.02 -22.70
CA GLU A 607 69.54 14.13 -24.15
C GLU A 607 69.01 12.83 -24.81
N GLU A 608 68.45 12.75 -26.02
CA GLU A 608 68.84 13.34 -27.29
C GLU A 608 67.74 12.98 -28.32
N SER A 609 67.33 13.89 -29.21
CA SER A 609 67.17 13.61 -30.65
C SER A 609 66.59 14.80 -31.40
N LYS A 610 67.38 15.31 -32.37
CA LYS A 610 66.91 15.64 -33.73
C LYS A 610 68.11 16.06 -34.59
N LYS A 611 68.38 15.24 -35.61
CA LYS A 611 69.12 15.63 -36.80
C LYS A 611 68.13 16.27 -37.76
N GLU A 612 68.40 17.50 -38.18
CA GLU A 612 68.06 17.97 -39.53
C GLU A 612 69.14 18.99 -39.93
N ALA A 613 69.72 18.72 -41.10
CA ALA A 613 70.76 19.53 -41.70
C ALA A 613 70.11 20.51 -42.67
N ASP A 614 70.55 21.76 -42.65
CA ASP A 614 70.62 22.58 -43.85
C ASP A 614 71.74 23.62 -43.71
N LYS A 615 72.69 23.54 -44.64
CA LYS A 615 73.62 24.59 -45.05
C LYS A 615 73.62 24.54 -46.57
N GLU A 616 73.14 25.58 -47.23
CA GLU A 616 73.95 26.46 -48.08
C GLU A 616 73.08 27.51 -48.78
N GLU A 617 73.64 28.72 -48.80
CA GLU A 617 73.36 29.90 -49.64
C GLU A 617 71.98 30.60 -49.60
#